data_AF-A0A0N5CMI1-F1
#
_entry.id   AF-A0A0N5CMI1-F1
#
_cell.length_a   1.000
_cell.length_b   1.000
_cell.length_c   1.000
_cell.angle_alpha   90.00
_cell.angle_beta   90.00
_cell.angle_gamma   90.00
#
_symmetry.space_group_name_H-M   'P 1'
#
loop_
_entity.id
_entity.type
_entity.pdbx_description
1 polymer ?
#
loop_
_entity_poly.entity_id
_entity_poly.type
_entity_poly.pdbx_seq_one_letter_code
_entity_poly.pdbx_strand_id
1 'polypeptide(L)'
;MSIPLKVPTPTPPAKGSFPLDHEGHCRYEMLKYMLCLNEHMQKSEECRGFAKIYLQCRMDNGLMQREEWKSLGFSDDEEAS
;
A
#
# COMPACT_ATOMS: atom_id res chain seq x y z
N MET A 1 -33.95 -20.60 -24.79
CA MET A 1 -32.61 -21.21 -24.81
C MET A 1 -31.63 -20.14 -24.36
N SER A 2 -31.29 -20.12 -23.07
CA SER A 2 -30.46 -19.06 -22.48
C SER A 2 -29.02 -19.53 -22.46
N ILE A 3 -28.15 -18.82 -23.19
CA ILE A 3 -26.71 -19.10 -23.23
C ILE A 3 -26.12 -18.74 -21.87
N PRO A 4 -25.46 -19.67 -21.15
CA PRO A 4 -24.79 -19.32 -19.91
C PRO A 4 -23.55 -18.49 -20.25
N LEU A 5 -23.57 -17.22 -19.84
CA LEU A 5 -22.39 -16.36 -19.89
C LEU A 5 -21.33 -16.95 -18.95
N LYS A 6 -20.22 -17.42 -19.52
CA LYS A 6 -19.06 -17.88 -18.76
C LYS A 6 -18.46 -16.67 -18.04
N VAL A 7 -18.80 -16.52 -16.75
CA VAL A 7 -18.17 -15.55 -15.87
C VAL A 7 -16.70 -15.98 -15.71
N PRO A 8 -15.71 -15.16 -16.12
CA PRO A 8 -14.32 -15.51 -15.89
C PRO A 8 -14.09 -15.60 -14.39
N THR A 9 -13.56 -16.73 -13.94
CA THR A 9 -13.13 -16.92 -12.56
C THR A 9 -11.91 -16.04 -12.33
N PRO A 10 -12.01 -15.00 -11.48
CA PRO A 10 -10.86 -14.16 -11.18
C PRO A 10 -9.79 -15.05 -10.52
N THR A 11 -8.56 -15.01 -11.02
CA THR A 11 -7.42 -15.65 -10.35
C THR A 11 -7.06 -14.82 -9.12
N PRO A 12 -7.25 -15.35 -7.89
CA PRO A 12 -6.81 -14.66 -6.70
C PRO A 12 -5.27 -14.67 -6.63
N PRO A 13 -4.60 -13.54 -6.32
CA PRO A 13 -5.12 -12.19 -6.36
C PRO A 13 -4.26 -11.24 -7.19
N ALA A 14 -4.91 -10.63 -8.18
CA ALA A 14 -4.45 -9.36 -8.72
C ALA A 14 -4.65 -8.19 -7.72
N LYS A 15 -5.56 -8.29 -6.72
CA LYS A 15 -5.83 -7.27 -5.67
C LYS A 15 -6.53 -7.82 -4.39
N GLY A 16 -6.15 -8.99 -3.90
CA GLY A 16 -6.80 -9.68 -2.76
C GLY A 16 -5.75 -10.32 -1.85
N SER A 17 -5.92 -10.29 -0.54
CA SER A 17 -4.88 -10.67 0.45
C SER A 17 -3.51 -10.07 0.16
N PHE A 18 -3.34 -8.81 0.55
CA PHE A 18 -2.04 -8.15 0.63
C PHE A 18 -1.07 -9.08 1.40
N PRO A 19 0.11 -9.41 0.84
CA PRO A 19 1.08 -10.22 1.56
C PRO A 19 1.35 -9.64 2.95
N LEU A 20 1.14 -10.45 3.98
CA LEU A 20 1.53 -10.08 5.32
C LEU A 20 3.05 -10.11 5.40
N ASP A 21 3.62 -9.09 6.03
CA ASP A 21 5.05 -9.03 6.31
C ASP A 21 5.36 -9.93 7.52
N HIS A 22 5.36 -11.24 7.30
CA HIS A 22 5.58 -12.23 8.37
C HIS A 22 6.99 -12.16 8.96
N GLU A 23 7.98 -11.85 8.12
CA GLU A 23 9.40 -11.79 8.50
C GLU A 23 9.80 -10.40 9.01
N GLY A 24 8.94 -9.39 8.83
CA GLY A 24 9.15 -8.04 9.35
C GLY A 24 10.15 -7.22 8.53
N HIS A 25 10.28 -7.47 7.23
CA HIS A 25 11.19 -6.76 6.32
C HIS A 25 10.95 -5.25 6.30
N CYS A 26 9.71 -4.82 6.48
CA CYS A 26 9.29 -3.42 6.47
C CYS A 26 8.78 -2.96 7.85
N ARG A 27 9.13 -3.69 8.92
CA ARG A 27 8.66 -3.41 10.28
C ARG A 27 9.12 -2.04 10.77
N TYR A 28 10.34 -1.63 10.43
CA TYR A 28 10.89 -0.37 10.90
C TYR A 28 10.18 0.85 10.28
N GLU A 29 9.93 0.81 8.98
CA GLU A 29 9.18 1.83 8.23
C GLU A 29 7.72 1.86 8.70
N MET A 30 7.12 0.69 8.93
CA MET A 30 5.78 0.58 9.50
C MET A 30 5.70 1.25 10.87
N LEU A 31 6.66 0.98 11.77
CA LEU A 31 6.69 1.58 13.09
C LEU A 31 6.84 3.11 13.03
N LYS A 32 7.70 3.64 12.16
CA LYS A 32 7.81 5.10 11.94
C LYS A 32 6.49 5.72 11.51
N TYR A 33 5.81 5.08 10.56
CA TYR A 33 4.51 5.54 10.11
C TYR A 33 3.47 5.52 11.23
N MET A 34 3.41 4.44 12.01
CA MET A 34 2.49 4.31 13.15
C MET A 34 2.78 5.30 14.28
N LEU A 35 4.06 5.58 14.55
CA LEU A 35 4.46 6.60 15.53
C LEU A 35 3.97 7.98 15.09
N CYS A 36 4.19 8.36 13.83
CA CYS A 36 3.67 9.61 13.29
C CYS A 36 2.15 9.70 13.42
N LEU A 37 1.42 8.65 13.04
CA LEU A 37 -0.05 8.64 13.19
C LEU A 37 -0.48 8.85 14.63
N ASN A 38 0.23 8.24 15.59
CA ASN A 38 -0.06 8.41 17.00
C ASN A 38 0.20 9.86 17.47
N GLU A 39 1.30 10.48 17.03
CA GLU A 39 1.64 11.86 17.35
C GLU A 39 0.67 12.88 16.74
N HIS A 40 0.16 12.62 15.54
CA HIS A 40 -0.72 13.52 14.79
C HIS A 40 -2.21 13.15 14.89
N MET A 41 -2.63 12.45 15.95
CA MET A 41 -4.04 12.10 16.20
C MET A 41 -4.71 11.38 15.02
N GLN A 42 -4.00 10.42 14.42
CA GLN A 42 -4.42 9.60 13.29
C GLN A 42 -4.66 10.39 11.98
N LYS A 43 -4.12 11.61 11.87
CA LYS A 43 -4.13 12.37 10.61
C LYS A 43 -3.09 11.80 9.65
N SER A 44 -3.54 11.05 8.65
CA SER A 44 -2.67 10.40 7.67
C SER A 44 -1.94 11.37 6.75
N GLU A 45 -2.51 12.55 6.50
CA GLU A 45 -1.94 13.60 5.64
C GLU A 45 -0.58 14.08 6.16
N GLU A 46 -0.48 14.32 7.47
CA GLU A 46 0.77 14.72 8.15
C GLU A 46 1.86 13.62 8.07
N CYS A 47 1.45 12.37 7.85
CA CYS A 47 2.32 11.19 7.85
C CYS A 47 2.54 10.62 6.44
N ARG A 48 2.18 11.35 5.39
CA ARG A 48 2.31 10.90 4.00
C ARG A 48 3.73 10.50 3.63
N GLY A 49 4.74 11.26 4.08
CA GLY A 49 6.15 10.93 3.83
C GLY A 49 6.53 9.53 4.37
N PHE A 50 6.15 9.23 5.61
CA PHE A 50 6.38 7.91 6.21
C PHE A 50 5.55 6.81 5.55
N ALA A 51 4.32 7.12 5.12
CA ALA A 51 3.49 6.19 4.37
C ALA A 51 4.13 5.81 3.02
N LYS A 52 4.68 6.80 2.28
CA LYS A 52 5.39 6.58 1.00
C LYS A 52 6.58 5.64 1.19
N ILE A 53 7.42 5.89 2.20
CA ILE A 53 8.59 5.04 2.53
C ILE A 53 8.15 3.61 2.88
N TYR A 54 7.11 3.46 3.71
CA TYR A 54 6.60 2.13 4.09
C TYR A 54 6.05 1.37 2.88
N LEU A 55 5.24 2.00 2.03
CA LEU A 55 4.71 1.38 0.82
C LEU A 55 5.81 1.03 -0.18
N GLN A 56 6.83 1.90 -0.31
CA GLN A 56 8.01 1.62 -1.13
C GLN A 56 8.71 0.34 -0.69
N CYS A 57 8.99 0.20 0.62
CA CYS A 57 9.60 -1.02 1.16
C CYS A 57 8.79 -2.26 0.80
N ARG A 58 7.45 -2.20 0.91
CA ARG A 58 6.59 -3.34 0.58
C ARG A 58 6.63 -3.68 -0.91
N MET A 59 6.64 -2.68 -1.80
CA MET A 59 6.77 -2.91 -3.24
C MET A 59 8.13 -3.51 -3.60
N ASP A 60 9.22 -3.05 -2.96
CA ASP A 60 10.58 -3.52 -3.24
C ASP A 60 10.82 -4.95 -2.74
N ASN A 61 10.16 -5.36 -1.66
CA ASN A 61 10.23 -6.72 -1.11
C ASN A 61 9.15 -7.67 -1.66
N GLY A 62 8.38 -7.27 -2.67
CA GLY A 62 7.30 -8.10 -3.23
C GLY A 62 6.16 -8.38 -2.26
N LEU A 63 6.09 -7.64 -1.15
CA LEU A 63 4.99 -7.67 -0.18
C LEU A 63 3.79 -6.85 -0.65
N MET A 64 3.93 -6.16 -1.78
CA MET A 64 2.90 -5.39 -2.48
C MET A 64 3.19 -5.42 -3.98
N GLN A 65 2.15 -5.42 -4.82
CA GLN A 65 2.35 -5.16 -6.25
C GLN A 65 2.91 -3.75 -6.45
N ARG A 66 3.89 -3.60 -7.34
CA ARG A 66 4.38 -2.28 -7.72
C ARG A 66 3.26 -1.50 -8.41
N GLU A 67 2.93 -0.34 -7.84
CA GLU A 67 1.88 0.56 -8.30
C GLU A 67 2.47 1.97 -8.45
N GLU A 68 1.85 2.79 -9.30
CA GLU A 68 2.27 4.19 -9.43
C GLU A 68 1.83 5.00 -8.21
N TRP A 69 2.66 5.96 -7.78
CA TRP A 69 2.38 6.82 -6.63
C TRP A 69 1.03 7.53 -6.73
N LYS A 70 0.66 7.97 -7.94
CA LYS A 70 -0.64 8.56 -8.23
C LYS A 70 -1.82 7.61 -7.99
N SER A 71 -1.66 6.32 -8.31
CA SER A 71 -2.65 5.26 -8.05
C SER A 71 -2.86 5.04 -6.54
N LEU A 72 -1.80 5.29 -5.76
CA LEU A 72 -1.79 5.20 -4.30
C LEU A 72 -2.18 6.51 -3.60
N GLY A 73 -2.56 7.55 -4.33
CA GLY A 73 -3.02 8.83 -3.77
C GLY A 73 -1.89 9.78 -3.34
N PHE A 74 -0.69 9.61 -3.90
CA PHE A 74 0.43 10.54 -3.78
C PHE A 74 0.58 11.33 -5.09
N SER A 75 0.43 12.66 -5.01
CA SER A 75 0.64 13.57 -6.14
C SER A 75 2.08 14.10 -6.13
N ASP A 76 2.61 14.47 -7.30
CA ASP A 76 3.96 15.02 -7.46
C ASP A 76 4.18 16.35 -6.70
N ASP A 77 3.11 17.05 -6.32
CA ASP A 77 3.16 18.30 -5.55
C ASP A 77 3.67 18.11 -4.10
N GLU A 78 3.85 16.87 -3.66
CA GLU A 78 4.15 16.50 -2.26
C GLU A 78 5.65 16.17 -2.04
N GLU A 79 6.52 16.41 -3.02
CA GLU A 79 8.00 16.32 -2.88
C GLU A 79 8.63 17.65 -2.37
N ALA A 80 7.82 18.61 -1.93
CA ALA A 80 8.27 19.92 -1.46
C ALA A 80 7.70 20.30 -0.08
N SER A 81 8.23 19.69 0.98
CA SER A 81 8.36 20.32 2.32
C SER A 81 9.44 19.65 3.14
#